data_AF-A0A5S3WV08-F1
#
_entry.id   AF-A0A5S3WV08-F1
#
_cell.length_a   1.000
_cell.length_b   1.000
_cell.length_c   1.000
_cell.angle_alpha   90.00
_cell.angle_beta   90.00
_cell.angle_gamma   90.00
#
_symmetry.space_group_name_H-M   'P 1'
#
loop_
_entity.id
_entity.type
_entity.pdbx_description
1 polymer ?
#
loop_
_entity_poly.entity_id
_entity_poly.type
_entity_poly.pdbx_seq_one_letter_code
_entity_poly.pdbx_strand_id
1 'polypeptide(L)'
;MKFNTNLIIATTLSILTLQAQGAMRQYSATADSSQWFVDRTTRLSCALSHEVPYYGEAIFSATASKNKDLTFNLDMVVRPDSYDFAGLESVPPAWRAGMPARVMGQMKLLKKFDGELTNDISWEMLTELEKGYYPTFYYQDWQNQHDQISVALSSVNFKNAYWEFLQCRDNLLPYSFEDIAFTVMNYKFNSSELTKSSRKRLDMIGEYLNNDPEIESIYISAYTDSYGGRSVNMAMSKKRAEAIKTYMASKGIPEDKIVTDGFGEKRHVAPNDTPIGRDKNRRVVIQISKP
;
A
#
# COMPACT_ATOMS: atom_id res chain seq x y z
N MET A 1 26.11 89.22 5.28
CA MET A 1 24.99 88.29 5.06
C MET A 1 25.26 87.53 3.76
N LYS A 2 25.73 86.28 3.86
CA LYS A 2 25.69 85.21 2.85
C LYS A 2 26.35 83.97 3.47
N PHE A 3 25.52 83.12 4.08
CA PHE A 3 25.88 81.76 4.45
C PHE A 3 25.76 80.90 3.18
N ASN A 4 26.80 80.15 2.82
CA ASN A 4 26.68 79.02 1.90
C ASN A 4 27.24 77.79 2.61
N THR A 5 26.33 77.02 3.18
CA THR A 5 26.50 75.66 3.69
C THR A 5 26.72 74.69 2.53
N ASN A 6 27.88 74.03 2.50
CA ASN A 6 28.12 72.86 1.64
C ASN A 6 27.43 71.65 2.27
N LEU A 7 26.31 71.22 1.68
CA LEU A 7 25.62 69.99 2.04
C LEU A 7 26.13 68.86 1.14
N ILE A 8 26.80 67.88 1.74
CA ILE A 8 27.29 66.65 1.12
C ILE A 8 26.09 65.74 0.83
N ILE A 9 25.77 65.50 -0.44
CA ILE A 9 24.80 64.49 -0.86
C ILE A 9 25.56 63.21 -1.19
N ALA A 10 25.62 62.29 -0.23
CA ALA A 10 26.09 60.93 -0.45
C ALA A 10 24.96 60.12 -1.11
N THR A 11 25.00 59.98 -2.44
CA THR A 11 24.13 59.05 -3.17
C THR A 11 24.62 57.62 -2.93
N THR A 12 24.01 56.92 -1.98
CA THR A 12 24.16 55.47 -1.83
C THR A 12 23.42 54.79 -2.99
N LEU A 13 24.18 54.35 -4.00
CA LEU A 13 23.69 53.53 -5.09
C LEU A 13 23.47 52.10 -4.56
N SER A 14 22.23 51.80 -4.15
CA SER A 14 21.83 50.46 -3.74
C SER A 14 21.83 49.56 -4.98
N ILE A 15 22.91 48.80 -5.16
CA ILE A 15 23.00 47.75 -6.18
C ILE A 15 22.02 46.64 -5.78
N LEU A 16 20.87 46.59 -6.45
CA LEU A 16 20.00 45.41 -6.45
C LEU A 16 20.79 44.28 -7.09
N THR A 17 21.36 43.40 -6.27
CA THR A 17 21.92 42.14 -6.76
C THR A 17 20.76 41.30 -7.29
N LEU A 18 20.63 41.23 -8.61
CA LEU A 18 19.87 40.18 -9.28
C LEU A 18 20.52 38.85 -8.89
N GLN A 19 19.92 38.13 -7.94
CA GLN A 19 20.31 36.75 -7.68
C GLN A 19 20.04 35.97 -8.96
N ALA A 20 21.09 35.32 -9.50
CA ALA A 20 20.94 34.38 -10.60
C ALA A 20 19.91 33.33 -10.20
N GLN A 21 18.80 33.24 -10.93
CA GLN A 21 17.85 32.16 -10.76
C GLN A 21 18.60 30.87 -11.14
N GLY A 22 18.76 29.95 -10.19
CA GLY A 22 19.25 28.60 -10.48
C GLY A 22 18.40 27.99 -11.59
N ALA A 23 19.02 27.21 -12.47
CA ALA A 23 18.29 26.58 -13.55
C ALA A 23 17.28 25.59 -12.95
N MET A 24 15.99 25.82 -13.20
CA MET A 24 14.93 24.88 -12.79
C MET A 24 14.70 23.89 -13.92
N ARG A 25 14.86 22.60 -13.64
CA ARG A 25 14.45 21.51 -14.53
C ARG A 25 13.04 21.10 -14.19
N GLN A 26 12.15 21.22 -15.17
CA GLN A 26 10.74 20.92 -15.00
C GLN A 26 10.36 19.67 -15.79
N TYR A 27 9.72 18.73 -15.11
CA TYR A 27 9.17 17.50 -15.67
C TYR A 27 7.65 17.53 -15.47
N SER A 28 6.90 17.43 -16.56
CA SER A 28 5.44 17.30 -16.52
C SER A 28 4.94 16.76 -17.85
N ALA A 29 3.86 15.98 -17.80
CA ALA A 29 3.17 15.55 -19.01
C ALA A 29 2.37 16.70 -19.62
N THR A 30 2.52 16.90 -20.92
CA THR A 30 1.73 17.85 -21.70
C THR A 30 0.33 17.28 -21.95
N ALA A 31 -0.58 18.09 -22.52
CA ALA A 31 -1.95 17.64 -22.76
C ALA A 31 -2.05 16.44 -23.71
N ASP A 32 -1.11 16.30 -24.63
CA ASP A 32 -0.97 15.20 -25.59
C ASP A 32 -0.27 13.96 -25.01
N SER A 33 0.69 14.15 -24.10
CA SER A 33 1.44 13.04 -23.49
C SER A 33 0.85 12.54 -22.16
N SER A 34 -0.14 13.24 -21.59
CA SER A 34 -0.73 12.88 -20.30
C SER A 34 -1.62 11.66 -20.42
N GLN A 35 -1.10 10.53 -19.94
CA GLN A 35 -1.79 9.26 -19.91
C GLN A 35 -1.98 8.82 -18.46
N TRP A 36 -3.21 8.42 -18.13
CA TRP A 36 -3.59 7.83 -16.86
C TRP A 36 -4.21 6.47 -17.14
N PHE A 37 -3.80 5.45 -16.41
CA PHE A 37 -4.27 4.08 -16.60
C PHE A 37 -4.22 3.29 -15.30
N VAL A 38 -4.89 2.14 -15.26
CA VAL A 38 -4.96 1.26 -14.09
C VAL A 38 -4.24 -0.06 -14.40
N ASP A 39 -3.06 -0.28 -13.79
CA ASP A 39 -2.16 -1.39 -14.17
C ASP A 39 -2.49 -2.74 -13.56
N ARG A 40 -2.96 -2.73 -12.31
CA ARG A 40 -3.18 -3.95 -11.52
C ARG A 40 -4.60 -3.91 -11.02
N THR A 41 -5.45 -4.80 -11.52
CA THR A 41 -6.87 -4.90 -11.12
C THR A 41 -7.15 -6.28 -10.55
N THR A 42 -6.50 -6.62 -9.44
CA THR A 42 -6.88 -7.82 -8.68
C THR A 42 -7.78 -7.41 -7.52
N ARG A 43 -8.47 -8.37 -6.90
CA ARG A 43 -9.20 -8.11 -5.65
C ARG A 43 -8.26 -7.88 -4.45
N LEU A 44 -6.95 -7.90 -4.67
CA LEU A 44 -5.89 -7.71 -3.67
C LEU A 44 -5.15 -6.39 -3.83
N SER A 45 -5.05 -5.85 -5.04
CA SER A 45 -4.33 -4.61 -5.31
C SER A 45 -4.92 -3.87 -6.50
N CYS A 46 -5.06 -2.56 -6.33
CA CYS A 46 -5.43 -1.60 -7.37
C CYS A 46 -4.30 -0.57 -7.49
N ALA A 47 -3.89 -0.23 -8.72
CA ALA A 47 -2.88 0.81 -8.96
C ALA A 47 -3.34 1.73 -10.08
N LEU A 48 -3.36 3.04 -9.83
CA LEU A 48 -3.58 4.11 -10.79
C LEU A 48 -2.24 4.78 -11.10
N SER A 49 -1.81 4.71 -12.35
CA SER A 49 -0.49 5.12 -12.78
C SER A 49 -0.56 6.30 -13.74
N HIS A 50 0.47 7.15 -13.68
CA HIS A 50 0.67 8.28 -14.57
C HIS A 50 2.13 8.40 -14.94
N GLU A 51 2.42 8.33 -16.25
CA GLU A 51 3.77 8.54 -16.75
C GLU A 51 4.15 10.01 -16.71
N VAL A 52 5.32 10.31 -16.15
CA VAL A 52 5.95 11.63 -16.19
C VAL A 52 7.11 11.57 -17.19
N PRO A 53 6.98 12.15 -18.40
CA PRO A 53 7.98 12.03 -19.45
C PRO A 53 9.38 12.43 -18.99
N TYR A 54 10.36 11.60 -19.33
CA TYR A 54 11.79 11.78 -19.00
C TYR A 54 12.12 11.80 -17.50
N TYR A 55 11.20 11.34 -16.65
CA TYR A 55 11.39 11.32 -15.21
C TYR A 55 11.11 9.94 -14.60
N GLY A 56 9.95 9.36 -14.87
CA GLY A 56 9.50 8.11 -14.28
C GLY A 56 7.98 8.01 -14.23
N GLU A 57 7.44 7.42 -13.16
CA GLU A 57 6.02 7.11 -13.04
C GLU A 57 5.48 7.47 -11.65
N ALA A 58 4.27 8.02 -11.62
CA ALA A 58 3.56 8.37 -10.41
C ALA A 58 2.42 7.37 -10.19
N ILE A 59 2.48 6.62 -9.09
CA ILE A 59 1.62 5.46 -8.84
C ILE A 59 0.83 5.67 -7.55
N PHE A 60 -0.49 5.66 -7.66
CA PHE A 60 -1.40 5.59 -6.53
C PHE A 60 -1.86 4.15 -6.35
N SER A 61 -1.49 3.52 -5.25
CA SER A 61 -1.81 2.12 -5.00
C SER A 61 -2.70 1.95 -3.77
N ALA A 62 -3.62 1.00 -3.85
CA ALA A 62 -4.43 0.56 -2.72
C ALA A 62 -4.41 -0.96 -2.67
N THR A 63 -4.13 -1.51 -1.49
CA THR A 63 -4.06 -2.94 -1.25
C THR A 63 -5.21 -3.40 -0.37
N ALA A 64 -5.58 -4.68 -0.50
CA ALA A 64 -6.61 -5.30 0.32
C ALA A 64 -6.22 -5.20 1.80
N SER A 65 -7.08 -4.51 2.54
CA SER A 65 -6.92 -4.23 3.96
C SER A 65 -8.26 -3.79 4.53
N LYS A 66 -8.38 -3.68 5.86
CA LYS A 66 -9.62 -3.25 6.50
C LYS A 66 -10.03 -1.83 6.11
N ASN A 67 -9.05 -0.94 5.99
CA ASN A 67 -9.26 0.48 5.70
C ASN A 67 -9.07 0.82 4.21
N LYS A 68 -8.46 -0.09 3.42
CA LYS A 68 -8.12 0.12 2.01
C LYS A 68 -7.29 1.38 1.82
N ASP A 69 -6.26 1.52 2.66
CA ASP A 69 -5.42 2.71 2.69
C ASP A 69 -4.76 2.92 1.32
N LEU A 70 -4.66 4.19 0.94
CA LEU A 70 -4.04 4.64 -0.28
C LEU A 70 -2.57 4.97 0.01
N THR A 71 -1.68 4.57 -0.88
CA THR A 71 -0.28 5.01 -0.87
C THR A 71 0.05 5.63 -2.21
N PHE A 72 0.87 6.66 -2.20
CA PHE A 72 1.44 7.23 -3.40
C PHE A 72 2.92 6.93 -3.42
N ASN A 73 3.39 6.46 -4.58
CA ASN A 73 4.78 6.21 -4.87
C ASN A 73 5.19 6.99 -6.12
N LEU A 74 6.34 7.64 -6.08
CA LEU A 74 6.98 8.25 -7.24
C LEU A 74 8.19 7.42 -7.64
N ASP A 75 8.01 6.54 -8.63
CA ASP A 75 9.07 5.70 -9.20
C ASP A 75 9.94 6.57 -10.11
N MET A 76 11.20 6.73 -9.71
CA MET A 76 12.14 7.62 -10.37
C MET A 76 13.15 6.79 -11.16
N VAL A 77 13.31 7.09 -12.46
CA VAL A 77 14.34 6.43 -13.29
C VAL A 77 15.74 6.64 -12.69
N VAL A 78 16.00 7.86 -12.20
CA VAL A 78 17.20 8.17 -11.43
C VAL A 78 16.81 8.33 -9.97
N ARG A 79 17.20 7.35 -9.14
CA ARG A 79 16.89 7.38 -7.71
C ARG A 79 17.80 8.32 -6.92
N PRO A 80 17.32 8.88 -5.80
CA PRO A 80 18.10 9.74 -4.94
C PRO A 80 19.41 9.10 -4.46
N ASP A 81 20.50 9.88 -4.42
CA ASP A 81 21.80 9.43 -3.86
C ASP A 81 22.07 9.93 -2.43
N SER A 82 21.22 10.83 -1.95
CA SER A 82 21.24 11.40 -0.60
C SER A 82 19.85 11.36 0.05
N TYR A 83 19.81 11.63 1.35
CA TYR A 83 18.57 11.86 2.07
C TYR A 83 18.17 13.34 1.92
N ASP A 84 16.93 13.59 1.53
CA ASP A 84 16.37 14.94 1.42
C ASP A 84 14.83 14.91 1.52
N PHE A 85 14.19 16.06 1.34
CA PHE A 85 12.74 16.19 1.28
C PHE A 85 12.34 16.87 -0.04
N ALA A 86 11.31 16.33 -0.69
CA ALA A 86 10.62 17.00 -1.77
C ALA A 86 9.39 17.73 -1.22
N GLY A 87 9.36 19.06 -1.34
CA GLY A 87 8.17 19.84 -1.02
C GLY A 87 7.06 19.54 -2.02
N LEU A 88 5.83 19.40 -1.55
CA LEU A 88 4.66 19.11 -2.37
C LEU A 88 3.68 20.29 -2.32
N GLU A 89 3.32 20.80 -3.49
CA GLU A 89 2.39 21.90 -3.64
C GLU A 89 1.31 21.58 -4.69
N SER A 90 0.08 22.06 -4.45
CA SER A 90 -0.98 22.10 -5.45
C SER A 90 -0.83 23.36 -6.30
N VAL A 91 -0.49 23.19 -7.58
CA VAL A 91 -0.24 24.29 -8.52
C VAL A 91 -1.43 24.42 -9.49
N PRO A 92 -2.01 25.63 -9.68
CA PRO A 92 -3.06 25.81 -10.68
C PRO A 92 -2.50 25.70 -12.10
N PRO A 93 -3.31 25.23 -13.07
CA PRO A 93 -2.87 25.18 -14.47
C PRO A 93 -2.69 26.58 -15.03
N ALA A 94 -1.83 26.72 -16.05
CA ALA A 94 -1.41 28.01 -16.60
C ALA A 94 -2.57 28.93 -17.05
N TRP A 95 -3.70 28.36 -17.51
CA TRP A 95 -4.88 29.13 -17.92
C TRP A 95 -5.72 29.67 -16.75
N ARG A 96 -5.50 29.20 -15.52
CA ARG A 96 -6.09 29.75 -14.27
C ARG A 96 -5.09 30.66 -13.57
N ALA A 97 -4.55 31.64 -14.30
CA ALA A 97 -3.59 32.59 -13.75
C ALA A 97 -4.16 33.37 -12.56
N GLY A 98 -3.32 33.63 -11.56
CA GLY A 98 -3.65 34.48 -10.40
C GLY A 98 -4.05 33.75 -9.12
N MET A 99 -4.18 32.42 -9.13
CA MET A 99 -4.30 31.64 -7.90
C MET A 99 -2.91 31.24 -7.38
N PRO A 100 -2.61 31.38 -6.07
CA PRO A 100 -1.32 30.96 -5.52
C PRO A 100 -1.25 29.43 -5.46
N ALA A 101 -0.03 28.89 -5.60
CA ALA A 101 0.23 27.50 -5.24
C ALA A 101 0.00 27.29 -3.75
N ARG A 102 -0.51 26.11 -3.37
CA ARG A 102 -0.82 25.77 -1.99
C ARG A 102 0.06 24.62 -1.52
N VAL A 103 0.82 24.83 -0.46
CA VAL A 103 1.62 23.76 0.16
C VAL A 103 0.71 22.69 0.73
N MET A 104 0.99 21.43 0.39
CA MET A 104 0.25 20.25 0.87
C MET A 104 1.07 19.43 1.88
N GLY A 105 2.38 19.37 1.69
CA GLY A 105 3.26 18.62 2.58
C GLY A 105 4.65 18.44 2.01
N GLN A 106 5.31 17.37 2.45
CA GLN A 106 6.64 16.99 1.97
C GLN A 106 6.76 15.48 1.86
N MET A 107 7.47 15.01 0.85
CA MET A 107 7.82 13.62 0.63
C MET A 107 9.25 13.38 1.08
N LYS A 108 9.50 12.29 1.81
CA LYS A 108 10.87 11.91 2.18
C LYS A 108 11.55 11.26 0.99
N LEU A 109 12.75 11.74 0.66
CA LEU A 109 13.63 11.12 -0.32
C LEU A 109 14.68 10.31 0.45
N LEU A 110 14.68 9.00 0.23
CA LEU A 110 15.65 8.09 0.85
C LEU A 110 16.62 7.60 -0.22
N LYS A 111 17.89 7.44 0.16
CA LYS A 111 18.93 6.98 -0.75
C LYS A 111 18.56 5.63 -1.40
N LYS A 112 18.49 5.60 -2.73
CA LYS A 112 18.11 4.44 -3.57
C LYS A 112 16.69 3.90 -3.40
N PHE A 113 15.80 4.60 -2.70
CA PHE A 113 14.38 4.24 -2.64
C PHE A 113 13.54 5.29 -3.34
N ASP A 114 12.38 4.85 -3.80
CA ASP A 114 11.38 5.72 -4.40
C ASP A 114 10.69 6.54 -3.31
N GLY A 115 10.17 7.71 -3.68
CA GLY A 115 9.48 8.59 -2.75
C GLY A 115 8.09 8.05 -2.42
N GLU A 116 7.73 8.01 -1.13
CA GLU A 116 6.40 7.55 -0.68
C GLU A 116 5.69 8.61 0.17
N LEU A 117 4.36 8.68 0.01
CA LEU A 117 3.49 9.54 0.81
C LEU A 117 2.46 8.74 1.61
N THR A 118 1.99 9.36 2.70
CA THR A 118 0.95 8.80 3.55
C THR A 118 -0.42 8.84 2.88
N ASN A 119 -1.35 8.05 3.44
CA ASN A 119 -2.74 7.98 2.97
C ASN A 119 -3.41 9.35 2.81
N ASP A 120 -3.33 10.19 3.84
CA ASP A 120 -4.07 11.45 3.85
C ASP A 120 -3.60 12.42 2.75
N ILE A 121 -2.28 12.54 2.57
CA ILE A 121 -1.69 13.40 1.52
C ILE A 121 -1.98 12.82 0.13
N SER A 122 -1.92 11.50 -0.02
CA SER A 122 -2.22 10.81 -1.28
C SER A 122 -3.67 11.07 -1.71
N TRP A 123 -4.61 11.05 -0.77
CA TRP A 123 -6.01 11.38 -1.02
C TRP A 123 -6.24 12.84 -1.38
N GLU A 124 -5.52 13.73 -0.69
CA GLU A 124 -5.56 15.15 -1.01
C GLU A 124 -5.05 15.40 -2.44
N MET A 125 -3.98 14.73 -2.87
CA MET A 125 -3.47 14.82 -4.24
C MET A 125 -4.50 14.41 -5.29
N LEU A 126 -5.18 13.27 -5.10
CA LEU A 126 -6.25 12.83 -6.01
C LEU A 126 -7.38 13.86 -6.08
N THR A 127 -7.72 14.48 -4.94
CA THR A 127 -8.73 15.54 -4.86
C THR A 127 -8.31 16.80 -5.63
N GLU A 128 -7.03 17.18 -5.56
CA GLU A 128 -6.49 18.32 -6.30
C GLU A 128 -6.44 18.05 -7.81
N LEU A 129 -6.05 16.84 -8.22
CA LEU A 129 -6.10 16.39 -9.61
C LEU A 129 -7.53 16.41 -10.16
N GLU A 130 -8.52 15.99 -9.37
CA GLU A 130 -9.93 16.03 -9.77
C GLU A 130 -10.45 17.47 -9.99
N LYS A 131 -9.98 18.41 -9.16
CA LYS A 131 -10.22 19.87 -9.31
C LYS A 131 -9.43 20.49 -10.48
N GLY A 132 -8.59 19.71 -11.15
CA GLY A 132 -7.75 20.13 -12.29
C GLY A 132 -6.47 20.86 -11.90
N TYR A 133 -6.05 20.77 -10.64
CA TYR A 133 -4.76 21.27 -10.17
C TYR A 133 -3.67 20.23 -10.43
N TYR A 134 -2.42 20.68 -10.39
CA TYR A 134 -1.24 19.93 -10.76
C TYR A 134 -0.37 19.80 -9.50
N PRO A 135 -0.53 18.72 -8.71
CA PRO A 135 0.38 18.43 -7.62
C PRO A 135 1.81 18.39 -8.15
N THR A 136 2.67 19.22 -7.57
CA THR A 136 4.04 19.42 -8.03
C THR A 136 5.01 19.23 -6.88
N PHE A 137 6.00 18.36 -7.10
CA PHE A 137 7.11 18.13 -6.19
C PHE A 137 8.27 19.05 -6.53
N TYR A 138 8.90 19.62 -5.52
CA TYR A 138 10.08 20.48 -5.64
C TYR A 138 11.19 19.97 -4.73
N TYR A 139 12.38 19.76 -5.29
CA TYR A 139 13.55 19.35 -4.53
C TYR A 139 14.85 19.77 -5.22
N GLN A 140 15.96 19.69 -4.49
CA GLN A 140 17.29 20.01 -5.02
C GLN A 140 17.90 18.77 -5.69
N ASP A 141 18.57 18.95 -6.82
CA ASP A 141 19.28 17.83 -7.43
C ASP A 141 20.45 17.37 -6.54
N TRP A 142 20.52 16.06 -6.31
CA TRP A 142 21.59 15.43 -5.56
C TRP A 142 22.92 15.36 -6.34
N GLN A 143 22.90 15.51 -7.68
CA GLN A 143 24.13 15.60 -8.50
C GLN A 143 24.63 17.04 -8.64
N ASN A 144 23.72 18.02 -8.69
CA ASN A 144 24.04 19.43 -8.78
C ASN A 144 23.19 20.28 -7.81
N GLN A 145 23.80 20.71 -6.70
CA GLN A 145 23.13 21.50 -5.66
C GLN A 145 22.64 22.89 -6.10
N HIS A 146 22.98 23.34 -7.31
CA HIS A 146 22.51 24.62 -7.85
C HIS A 146 21.23 24.48 -8.69
N ASP A 147 20.85 23.25 -9.05
CA ASP A 147 19.69 22.98 -9.88
C ASP A 147 18.50 22.53 -9.02
N GLN A 148 17.37 23.18 -9.25
CA GLN A 148 16.10 22.76 -8.68
C GLN A 148 15.36 21.88 -9.66
N ILE A 149 14.74 20.82 -9.15
CA ILE A 149 13.89 19.94 -9.94
C ILE A 149 12.44 20.17 -9.52
N SER A 150 11.56 20.33 -10.51
CA SER A 150 10.12 20.33 -10.34
C SER A 150 9.47 19.20 -11.13
N VAL A 151 8.60 18.44 -10.48
CA VAL A 151 7.92 17.26 -11.06
C VAL A 151 6.42 17.42 -10.85
N ALA A 152 5.68 17.73 -11.90
CA ALA A 152 4.26 18.04 -11.83
C ALA A 152 3.41 16.92 -12.46
N LEU A 153 2.44 16.43 -11.69
CA LEU A 153 1.44 15.47 -12.15
C LEU A 153 0.33 16.20 -12.90
N SER A 154 0.09 15.81 -14.15
CA SER A 154 -0.90 16.46 -15.00
C SER A 154 -2.31 15.98 -14.70
N SER A 155 -3.26 16.90 -14.54
CA SER A 155 -4.67 16.54 -14.34
C SER A 155 -5.39 16.15 -15.64
N VAL A 156 -4.70 16.16 -16.79
CA VAL A 156 -5.30 15.89 -18.10
C VAL A 156 -5.60 14.40 -18.23
N ASN A 157 -6.80 14.05 -18.68
CA ASN A 157 -7.32 12.67 -18.80
C ASN A 157 -7.45 11.89 -17.47
N PHE A 158 -7.22 12.53 -16.33
CA PHE A 158 -7.24 11.90 -15.00
C PHE A 158 -8.62 11.31 -14.62
N LYS A 159 -9.70 12.05 -14.86
CA LYS A 159 -11.03 11.73 -14.29
C LYS A 159 -11.54 10.33 -14.65
N ASN A 160 -11.34 9.89 -15.89
CA ASN A 160 -11.84 8.58 -16.33
C ASN A 160 -11.08 7.43 -15.63
N ALA A 161 -9.76 7.48 -15.65
CA ALA A 161 -8.91 6.50 -14.97
C ALA A 161 -9.11 6.53 -13.45
N TYR A 162 -9.34 7.71 -12.87
CA TYR A 162 -9.67 7.84 -11.45
C TYR A 162 -10.98 7.12 -11.10
N TRP A 163 -12.03 7.26 -11.92
CA TRP A 163 -13.29 6.54 -11.71
C TRP A 163 -13.12 5.02 -11.78
N GLU A 164 -12.33 4.51 -12.75
CA GLU A 164 -11.99 3.09 -12.85
C GLU A 164 -11.21 2.60 -11.62
N PHE A 165 -10.27 3.41 -11.12
CA PHE A 165 -9.54 3.12 -9.90
C PHE A 165 -10.46 3.06 -8.67
N LEU A 166 -11.41 3.99 -8.53
CA LEU A 166 -12.39 3.96 -7.43
C LEU A 166 -13.23 2.67 -7.44
N GLN A 167 -13.67 2.23 -8.62
CA GLN A 167 -14.40 0.97 -8.79
C GLN A 167 -13.53 -0.24 -8.44
N CYS A 168 -12.25 -0.23 -8.84
CA CYS A 168 -11.31 -1.27 -8.44
C CYS A 168 -11.16 -1.32 -6.91
N ARG A 169 -10.94 -0.17 -6.27
CA ARG A 169 -10.74 -0.09 -4.81
C ARG A 169 -11.98 -0.56 -4.04
N ASP A 170 -13.18 -0.27 -4.52
CA ASP A 170 -14.40 -0.75 -3.90
C ASP A 170 -14.49 -2.29 -3.92
N ASN A 171 -14.01 -2.92 -4.98
CA ASN A 171 -13.98 -4.37 -5.14
C ASN A 171 -12.85 -5.10 -4.37
N LEU A 172 -11.93 -4.36 -3.74
CA LEU A 172 -10.87 -4.95 -2.90
C LEU A 172 -11.43 -5.70 -1.69
N LEU A 173 -10.75 -6.78 -1.31
CA LEU A 173 -11.06 -7.52 -0.09
C LEU A 173 -10.83 -6.65 1.16
N PRO A 174 -11.72 -6.72 2.18
CA PRO A 174 -11.62 -5.91 3.39
C PRO A 174 -10.67 -6.50 4.46
N TYR A 175 -9.63 -7.22 4.04
CA TYR A 175 -8.67 -7.89 4.92
C TYR A 175 -7.36 -8.11 4.16
N SER A 176 -6.24 -8.02 4.88
CA SER A 176 -4.89 -8.17 4.31
C SER A 176 -4.34 -9.59 4.48
N PHE A 177 -3.16 -9.84 3.91
CA PHE A 177 -2.42 -11.08 4.13
C PHE A 177 -2.16 -11.34 5.61
N GLU A 178 -1.75 -10.31 6.35
CA GLU A 178 -1.40 -10.39 7.78
C GLU A 178 -2.59 -10.83 8.64
N ASP A 179 -3.81 -10.44 8.24
CA ASP A 179 -5.04 -10.84 8.92
C ASP A 179 -5.35 -12.34 8.80
N ILE A 180 -4.85 -13.01 7.74
CA ILE A 180 -5.17 -14.40 7.43
C ILE A 180 -3.98 -15.35 7.56
N ALA A 181 -2.75 -14.82 7.51
CA ALA A 181 -1.50 -15.60 7.44
C ALA A 181 -1.37 -16.59 8.59
N PHE A 182 -1.88 -16.25 9.78
CA PHE A 182 -1.98 -17.14 10.93
C PHE A 182 -3.40 -17.18 11.48
N THR A 183 -4.13 -18.26 11.18
CA THR A 183 -5.52 -18.40 11.61
C THR A 183 -5.74 -19.64 12.47
N VAL A 184 -6.27 -19.44 13.68
CA VAL A 184 -6.74 -20.51 14.55
C VAL A 184 -8.25 -20.67 14.42
N MET A 185 -8.69 -21.90 14.23
CA MET A 185 -10.08 -22.28 14.05
C MET A 185 -10.49 -23.39 15.01
N ASN A 186 -11.75 -23.38 15.42
CA ASN A 186 -12.30 -24.32 16.38
C ASN A 186 -13.46 -25.13 15.78
N TYR A 187 -13.61 -26.35 16.29
CA TYR A 187 -14.73 -27.23 16.00
C TYR A 187 -15.92 -26.96 16.92
N LYS A 188 -17.12 -27.34 16.48
CA LYS A 188 -18.29 -27.38 17.36
C LYS A 188 -18.08 -28.41 18.47
N PHE A 189 -18.75 -28.20 19.60
CA PHE A 189 -18.67 -29.11 20.75
C PHE A 189 -18.97 -30.56 20.34
N ASN A 190 -18.05 -31.47 20.70
CA ASN A 190 -18.13 -32.90 20.41
C ASN A 190 -18.41 -33.25 18.93
N SER A 191 -17.94 -32.43 17.98
CA SER A 191 -18.16 -32.63 16.54
C SER A 191 -16.86 -32.49 15.75
N SER A 192 -16.88 -32.98 14.51
CA SER A 192 -15.85 -32.75 13.50
C SER A 192 -16.19 -31.59 12.58
N GLU A 193 -17.32 -30.91 12.80
CA GLU A 193 -17.72 -29.72 12.06
C GLU A 193 -17.08 -28.46 12.63
N LEU A 194 -16.57 -27.59 11.75
CA LEU A 194 -16.11 -26.26 12.14
C LEU A 194 -17.27 -25.39 12.66
N THR A 195 -16.96 -24.51 13.60
CA THR A 195 -17.88 -23.44 14.02
C THR A 195 -18.24 -22.52 12.85
N LYS A 196 -19.39 -21.84 12.92
CA LYS A 196 -19.83 -20.91 11.86
C LYS A 196 -18.80 -19.81 11.58
N SER A 197 -18.18 -19.27 12.63
CA SER A 197 -17.11 -18.27 12.53
C SER A 197 -15.86 -18.84 11.87
N SER A 198 -15.45 -20.06 12.25
CA SER A 198 -14.30 -20.72 11.64
C SER A 198 -14.53 -21.05 10.17
N ARG A 199 -15.74 -21.49 9.80
CA ARG A 199 -16.11 -21.70 8.40
C ARG A 199 -16.01 -20.39 7.60
N LYS A 200 -16.54 -19.29 8.12
CA LYS A 200 -16.43 -17.97 7.47
C LYS A 200 -14.97 -17.54 7.30
N ARG A 201 -14.11 -17.78 8.29
CA ARG A 201 -12.66 -17.50 8.17
C ARG A 201 -12.00 -18.38 7.12
N LEU A 202 -12.34 -19.67 7.07
CA LEU A 202 -11.84 -20.57 6.03
C LEU A 202 -12.29 -20.14 4.63
N ASP A 203 -13.51 -19.63 4.48
CA ASP A 203 -13.99 -19.03 3.24
C ASP A 203 -13.20 -17.78 2.83
N MET A 204 -12.93 -16.88 3.78
CA MET A 204 -12.11 -15.68 3.54
C MET A 204 -10.68 -16.04 3.10
N ILE A 205 -10.07 -17.03 3.76
CA ILE A 205 -8.76 -17.55 3.36
C ILE A 205 -8.82 -18.10 1.94
N GLY A 206 -9.83 -18.92 1.62
CA GLY A 206 -10.01 -19.48 0.28
C GLY A 206 -10.18 -18.40 -0.79
N GLU A 207 -10.97 -17.37 -0.51
CA GLU A 207 -11.18 -16.23 -1.41
C GLU A 207 -9.88 -15.45 -1.64
N TYR A 208 -9.11 -15.16 -0.60
CA TYR A 208 -7.83 -14.48 -0.73
C TYR A 208 -6.85 -15.28 -1.58
N LEU A 209 -6.63 -16.56 -1.23
CA LEU A 209 -5.66 -17.43 -1.88
C LEU A 209 -5.99 -17.67 -3.36
N ASN A 210 -7.27 -17.63 -3.74
CA ASN A 210 -7.67 -17.71 -5.13
C ASN A 210 -7.34 -16.44 -5.93
N ASN A 211 -7.14 -15.30 -5.28
CA ASN A 211 -6.74 -14.05 -5.92
C ASN A 211 -5.22 -13.78 -5.80
N ASP A 212 -4.47 -14.58 -5.02
CA ASP A 212 -3.02 -14.43 -4.83
C ASP A 212 -2.26 -15.61 -5.48
N PRO A 213 -1.70 -15.45 -6.69
CA PRO A 213 -0.90 -16.49 -7.32
C PRO A 213 0.47 -16.70 -6.68
N GLU A 214 0.98 -15.73 -5.90
CA GLU A 214 2.34 -15.70 -5.36
C GLU A 214 2.52 -16.56 -4.10
N ILE A 215 1.45 -17.16 -3.60
CA ILE A 215 1.48 -18.02 -2.41
C ILE A 215 2.39 -19.22 -2.64
N GLU A 216 3.33 -19.43 -1.73
CA GLU A 216 4.30 -20.53 -1.80
C GLU A 216 3.70 -21.81 -1.23
N SER A 217 3.25 -21.77 0.03
CA SER A 217 2.75 -22.95 0.74
C SER A 217 1.73 -22.62 1.83
N ILE A 218 0.88 -23.59 2.13
CA ILE A 218 -0.18 -23.52 3.14
C ILE A 218 -0.02 -24.73 4.07
N TYR A 219 0.27 -24.46 5.34
CA TYR A 219 0.41 -25.48 6.37
C TYR A 219 -0.86 -25.57 7.21
N ILE A 220 -1.46 -26.75 7.26
CA ILE A 220 -2.67 -27.04 8.02
C ILE A 220 -2.29 -28.02 9.14
N SER A 221 -2.30 -27.53 10.37
CA SER A 221 -1.99 -28.32 11.56
C SER A 221 -3.24 -28.55 12.40
N ALA A 222 -3.67 -29.80 12.55
CA ALA A 222 -4.85 -30.16 13.35
C ALA A 222 -4.47 -30.81 14.68
N TYR A 223 -5.25 -30.47 15.73
CA TYR A 223 -5.04 -30.90 17.11
C TYR A 223 -6.34 -31.44 17.71
N THR A 224 -6.21 -32.31 18.71
CA THR A 224 -7.32 -32.81 19.53
C THR A 224 -7.16 -32.38 20.98
N ASP A 225 -8.20 -32.61 21.79
CA ASP A 225 -8.05 -32.61 23.25
C ASP A 225 -7.41 -33.93 23.71
N SER A 226 -7.24 -34.08 25.02
CA SER A 226 -6.69 -35.28 25.64
C SER A 226 -7.71 -36.40 25.87
N TYR A 227 -8.95 -36.26 25.38
CA TYR A 227 -9.97 -37.26 25.63
C TYR A 227 -9.91 -38.35 24.55
N GLY A 228 -9.93 -39.62 24.97
CA GLY A 228 -9.82 -40.77 24.08
C GLY A 228 -8.40 -41.33 23.97
N GLY A 229 -8.25 -42.36 23.13
CA GLY A 229 -6.96 -43.03 22.94
C GLY A 229 -6.03 -42.24 22.04
N ARG A 230 -4.73 -42.21 22.36
CA ARG A 230 -3.70 -41.52 21.59
C ARG A 230 -3.72 -41.84 20.09
N SER A 231 -3.92 -43.11 19.71
CA SER A 231 -4.03 -43.54 18.32
C SER A 231 -5.28 -42.98 17.62
N VAL A 232 -6.41 -42.95 18.34
CA VAL A 232 -7.69 -42.39 17.86
C VAL A 232 -7.55 -40.88 17.66
N ASN A 233 -6.95 -40.18 18.62
CA ASN A 233 -6.69 -38.75 18.54
C ASN A 233 -5.76 -38.39 17.38
N MET A 234 -4.71 -39.18 17.17
CA MET A 234 -3.85 -39.04 16.01
C MET A 234 -4.61 -39.20 14.69
N ALA A 235 -5.37 -40.28 14.53
CA ALA A 235 -6.17 -40.52 13.32
C ALA A 235 -7.22 -39.41 13.08
N MET A 236 -7.90 -38.95 14.14
CA MET A 236 -8.88 -37.86 14.07
C MET A 236 -8.25 -36.55 13.62
N SER A 237 -7.07 -36.20 14.16
CA SER A 237 -6.36 -34.98 13.75
C SER A 237 -5.96 -35.02 12.28
N LYS A 238 -5.43 -36.14 11.78
CA LYS A 238 -5.09 -36.31 10.36
C LYS A 238 -6.31 -36.17 9.46
N LYS A 239 -7.41 -36.85 9.81
CA LYS A 239 -8.68 -36.75 9.07
C LYS A 239 -9.22 -35.32 9.01
N ARG A 240 -9.08 -34.57 10.10
CA ARG A 240 -9.50 -33.17 10.21
C ARG A 240 -8.67 -32.23 9.33
N ALA A 241 -7.35 -32.40 9.33
CA ALA A 241 -6.46 -31.64 8.44
C ALA A 241 -6.78 -31.94 6.97
N GLU A 242 -6.97 -33.22 6.64
CA GLU A 242 -7.32 -33.64 5.28
C GLU A 242 -8.66 -33.06 4.81
N ALA A 243 -9.68 -33.04 5.67
CA ALA A 243 -10.96 -32.44 5.34
C ALA A 243 -10.86 -30.94 4.98
N ILE A 244 -9.94 -30.20 5.62
CA ILE A 244 -9.70 -28.79 5.31
C ILE A 244 -8.90 -28.66 4.01
N LYS A 245 -7.93 -29.55 3.76
CA LYS A 245 -7.25 -29.61 2.47
C LYS A 245 -8.23 -29.85 1.32
N THR A 246 -9.10 -30.86 1.43
CA THR A 246 -10.15 -31.12 0.42
C THR A 246 -11.06 -29.91 0.24
N TYR A 247 -11.40 -29.21 1.33
CA TYR A 247 -12.20 -27.99 1.25
C TYR A 247 -11.48 -26.88 0.48
N MET A 248 -10.22 -26.62 0.79
CA MET A 248 -9.40 -25.62 0.11
C MET A 248 -9.19 -25.96 -1.36
N ALA A 249 -8.93 -27.24 -1.67
CA ALA A 249 -8.85 -27.73 -3.04
C ALA A 249 -10.16 -27.48 -3.82
N SER A 250 -11.32 -27.69 -3.17
CA SER A 250 -12.62 -27.38 -3.78
C SER A 250 -12.85 -25.89 -4.07
N LYS A 251 -12.04 -25.01 -3.48
CA LYS A 251 -12.04 -23.55 -3.73
C LYS A 251 -11.05 -23.13 -4.83
N GLY A 252 -10.38 -24.08 -5.48
CA GLY A 252 -9.44 -23.83 -6.57
C GLY A 252 -7.98 -23.73 -6.13
N ILE A 253 -7.67 -23.97 -4.85
CA ILE A 253 -6.29 -23.94 -4.36
C ILE A 253 -5.57 -25.22 -4.79
N PRO A 254 -4.40 -25.13 -5.45
CA PRO A 254 -3.63 -26.31 -5.84
C PRO A 254 -3.22 -27.18 -4.64
N GLU A 255 -3.47 -28.49 -4.73
CA GLU A 255 -3.21 -29.41 -3.61
C GLU A 255 -1.73 -29.55 -3.25
N ASP A 256 -0.83 -29.33 -4.20
CA ASP A 256 0.63 -29.34 -4.04
C ASP A 256 1.12 -28.20 -3.12
N LYS A 257 0.39 -27.09 -3.07
CA LYS A 257 0.65 -25.99 -2.12
C LYS A 257 0.18 -26.30 -0.69
N ILE A 258 -0.65 -27.33 -0.50
CA ILE A 258 -1.29 -27.61 0.80
C ILE A 258 -0.58 -28.78 1.50
N VAL A 259 0.07 -28.46 2.62
CA VAL A 259 0.71 -29.43 3.51
C VAL A 259 -0.16 -29.65 4.75
N THR A 260 -0.59 -30.88 4.99
CA THR A 260 -1.42 -31.25 6.13
C THR A 260 -0.65 -32.06 7.17
N ASP A 261 -0.79 -31.69 8.45
CA ASP A 261 -0.24 -32.43 9.57
C ASP A 261 -1.27 -32.63 10.69
N GLY A 262 -1.32 -33.86 11.20
CA GLY A 262 -2.12 -34.21 12.37
C GLY A 262 -1.22 -34.45 13.58
N PHE A 263 -1.41 -33.68 14.65
CA PHE A 263 -0.60 -33.78 15.87
C PHE A 263 -1.27 -34.60 16.99
N GLY A 264 -2.54 -34.97 16.84
CA GLY A 264 -3.34 -35.58 17.89
C GLY A 264 -3.44 -34.68 19.13
N GLU A 265 -3.31 -35.30 20.31
CA GLU A 265 -3.37 -34.63 21.63
C GLU A 265 -2.03 -34.03 22.07
N LYS A 266 -1.07 -33.87 21.15
CA LYS A 266 0.18 -33.19 21.46
C LYS A 266 -0.01 -31.67 21.46
N ARG A 267 0.87 -30.95 22.16
CA ARG A 267 0.95 -29.48 22.11
C ARG A 267 -0.37 -28.79 22.50
N HIS A 268 -0.92 -29.16 23.66
CA HIS A 268 -2.05 -28.45 24.27
C HIS A 268 -1.69 -27.00 24.56
N VAL A 269 -2.67 -26.10 24.34
CA VAL A 269 -2.55 -24.66 24.62
C VAL A 269 -3.35 -24.25 25.86
N ALA A 270 -4.17 -25.16 26.39
CA ALA A 270 -4.96 -24.97 27.60
C ALA A 270 -5.05 -26.27 28.41
N PRO A 271 -5.36 -26.21 29.73
CA PRO A 271 -5.63 -27.39 30.53
C PRO A 271 -6.84 -28.18 30.00
N ASN A 272 -6.81 -29.51 30.06
CA ASN A 272 -7.90 -30.37 29.58
C ASN A 272 -8.96 -30.67 30.66
N ASP A 273 -8.82 -30.10 31.85
CA ASP A 273 -9.70 -30.37 33.00
C ASP A 273 -11.11 -29.82 32.76
N THR A 274 -11.22 -28.70 32.04
CA THR A 274 -12.49 -28.03 31.77
C THR A 274 -12.96 -28.22 30.32
N PRO A 275 -14.28 -28.25 30.05
CA PRO A 275 -14.80 -28.26 28.68
C PRO A 275 -14.29 -27.11 27.81
N ILE A 276 -14.10 -25.93 28.41
CA ILE A 276 -13.59 -24.73 27.74
C ILE A 276 -12.13 -24.93 27.32
N GLY A 277 -11.29 -25.46 28.22
CA GLY A 277 -9.90 -25.75 27.90
C GLY A 277 -9.74 -26.83 26.82
N ARG A 278 -10.56 -27.89 26.88
CA ARG A 278 -10.62 -28.90 25.82
C ARG A 278 -11.03 -28.30 24.47
N ASP A 279 -11.97 -27.36 24.46
CA ASP A 279 -12.39 -26.69 23.22
C ASP A 279 -11.26 -25.89 22.57
N LYS A 280 -10.45 -25.18 23.37
CA LYS A 280 -9.25 -24.48 22.89
C LYS A 280 -8.21 -25.44 22.30
N ASN A 281 -8.13 -26.67 22.82
CA ASN A 281 -7.20 -27.68 22.33
C ASN A 281 -7.68 -28.34 21.03
N ARG A 282 -8.99 -28.53 20.84
CA ARG A 282 -9.62 -28.98 19.58
C ARG A 282 -9.60 -27.88 18.52
N ARG A 283 -8.42 -27.60 18.00
CA ARG A 283 -8.17 -26.51 17.05
C ARG A 283 -7.52 -27.00 15.76
N VAL A 284 -7.66 -26.18 14.73
CA VAL A 284 -6.79 -26.21 13.55
C VAL A 284 -6.08 -24.88 13.45
N VAL A 285 -4.82 -24.94 13.08
CA VAL A 285 -4.00 -23.78 12.77
C VAL A 285 -3.68 -23.84 11.28
N ILE A 286 -3.98 -22.75 10.58
CA ILE A 286 -3.56 -22.53 9.20
C ILE A 286 -2.45 -21.48 9.22
N GLN A 287 -1.35 -21.79 8.54
CA GLN A 287 -0.23 -20.89 8.32
C GLN A 287 0.02 -20.78 6.83
N ILE A 288 0.17 -19.56 6.33
CA ILE A 288 0.39 -19.31 4.90
C ILE A 288 1.78 -18.69 4.74
N SER A 289 2.59 -19.23 3.83
CA SER A 289 3.89 -18.70 3.45
C SER A 289 3.80 -17.96 2.12
N LYS A 290 4.46 -16.80 2.07
CA LYS A 290 4.67 -15.99 0.87
C LYS A 290 6.19 -15.78 0.73
N PRO A 291 6.75 -15.83 -0.49
CA PRO A 291 8.19 -15.68 -0.73
C PRO A 291 8.74 -14.30 -0.32
#